data_AF-A0A519SNW7-F1
#
_entry.id   AF-A0A519SNW7-F1
#
_cell.length_a   1.000
_cell.length_b   1.000
_cell.length_c   1.000
_cell.angle_alpha   90.00
_cell.angle_beta   90.00
_cell.angle_gamma   90.00
#
_symmetry.space_group_name_H-M   'P 1'
#
loop_
_entity.id
_entity.type
_entity.pdbx_description
1 polymer ?
#
loop_
_entity_poly.entity_id
_entity_poly.type
_entity_poly.pdbx_seq_one_letter_code
_entity_poly.pdbx_strand_id
1 'polypeptide(L)'
;MLVYAEVKATALGLPEFTPFVQIVDGEMQTVSGYSEFIQARFKPERAASGDARLCHASGQAHPDVRELSIANRYSLNSMFVKTTLHYAPLFNKTDFDKNYQVSDAAQVLLERGSKLLLDSYKVRIAGIDHLLLPKLLSSDVTPVESKLPRLNRKADLLFQFQKKLTAAVDQLEEEDPDIYWITFLGFESDGNFFKTINLIEDVSQTYFSQLLRAFQRLDQEWAQAPELPWEQVMGPLGFNLFTVYGLVPVRKDKEKRNAALLLFGVALVTGQRITVRASAVAGH
;
A
#
# COMPACT_ATOMS: atom_id res chain seq x y z
N MET A 1 -2.37 -0.87 -33.62
CA MET A 1 -3.67 -0.26 -33.28
C MET A 1 -3.61 1.19 -33.70
N LEU A 2 -4.17 1.54 -34.85
CA LEU A 2 -4.27 2.93 -35.32
C LEU A 2 -5.36 3.60 -34.50
N VAL A 3 -4.98 4.48 -33.57
CA VAL A 3 -5.94 5.29 -32.82
C VAL A 3 -6.36 6.42 -33.75
N TYR A 4 -7.54 6.29 -34.35
CA TYR A 4 -8.18 7.38 -35.09
C TYR A 4 -8.73 8.36 -34.06
N ALA A 5 -8.11 9.52 -33.95
CA ALA A 5 -8.60 10.59 -33.10
C ALA A 5 -8.69 11.86 -33.95
N GLU A 6 -9.74 12.64 -33.71
CA GLU A 6 -10.04 13.87 -34.43
C GLU A 6 -10.22 15.00 -33.42
N VAL A 7 -9.85 16.22 -33.80
CA VAL A 7 -10.05 17.41 -32.98
C VAL A 7 -10.85 18.47 -33.70
N LYS A 8 -11.74 19.10 -32.94
CA LYS A 8 -12.37 20.37 -33.29
C LYS A 8 -11.86 21.42 -32.30
N ALA A 9 -11.11 22.40 -32.80
CA ALA A 9 -10.47 23.44 -32.00
C ALA A 9 -10.46 24.76 -32.76
N THR A 10 -11.49 25.59 -32.56
CA THR A 10 -11.60 26.92 -33.18
C THR A 10 -10.39 27.80 -32.87
N ALA A 11 -9.78 27.64 -31.69
CA ALA A 11 -8.57 28.35 -31.27
C ALA A 11 -7.31 28.01 -32.10
N LEU A 12 -7.30 26.83 -32.75
CA LEU A 12 -6.24 26.41 -33.69
C LEU A 12 -6.63 26.62 -35.15
N GLY A 13 -7.75 27.30 -35.44
CA GLY A 13 -8.26 27.43 -36.80
C GLY A 13 -8.85 26.13 -37.37
N LEU A 14 -9.26 25.19 -36.50
CA LEU A 14 -9.86 23.91 -36.88
C LEU A 14 -11.36 23.91 -36.52
N PRO A 15 -12.24 24.51 -37.36
CA PRO A 15 -13.67 24.63 -37.08
C PRO A 15 -14.44 23.31 -37.24
N GLU A 16 -13.85 22.32 -37.91
CA GLU A 16 -14.40 21.00 -38.17
C GLU A 16 -13.54 19.91 -37.51
N PHE A 17 -14.05 18.68 -37.45
CA PHE A 17 -13.30 17.55 -36.90
C PHE A 17 -12.18 17.18 -37.87
N THR A 18 -10.93 17.43 -37.45
CA THR A 18 -9.74 17.19 -38.27
C THR A 18 -8.92 16.05 -37.67
N PRO A 19 -8.51 15.04 -38.47
CA PRO A 19 -7.61 13.98 -38.01
C PRO A 19 -6.27 14.51 -37.51
N PHE A 20 -5.79 14.00 -36.38
CA PHE A 20 -4.55 14.48 -35.73
C PHE A 20 -3.26 14.17 -36.48
N VAL A 21 -3.27 13.09 -37.26
CA VAL A 21 -2.15 12.65 -38.08
C VAL A 21 -2.64 12.67 -39.51
N GLN A 22 -2.00 13.48 -40.34
CA GLN A 22 -2.23 13.51 -41.77
C GLN A 22 -1.05 12.83 -42.45
N ILE A 23 -1.33 12.05 -43.50
CA ILE A 23 -0.28 11.53 -44.37
C ILE A 23 -0.15 12.54 -45.51
N VAL A 24 0.97 13.28 -45.50
CA VAL A 24 1.33 14.21 -46.58
C VAL A 24 2.57 13.64 -47.23
N ASP A 25 2.52 13.41 -48.55
CA ASP A 25 3.63 12.82 -49.33
C ASP A 25 4.19 11.50 -48.77
N GLY A 26 3.32 10.69 -48.14
CA GLY A 26 3.69 9.39 -47.56
C GLY A 26 4.27 9.46 -46.14
N GLU A 27 4.41 10.66 -45.57
CA GLU A 27 4.91 10.86 -44.21
C GLU A 27 3.78 11.26 -43.25
N MET A 28 3.82 10.71 -42.03
CA MET A 28 2.90 11.09 -40.96
C MET A 28 3.31 12.44 -40.38
N GLN A 29 2.45 13.44 -40.53
CA GLN A 29 2.62 14.76 -39.94
C GLN A 29 1.55 15.01 -38.90
N THR A 30 1.97 15.41 -37.68
CA THR A 30 1.05 15.87 -36.64
C THR A 30 0.61 17.30 -36.92
N VAL A 31 -0.65 17.62 -36.67
CA VAL A 31 -1.18 18.98 -36.81
C VAL A 31 -0.37 19.96 -35.95
N SER A 32 0.14 21.03 -36.57
CA SER A 32 0.93 22.06 -35.90
C SER A 32 0.14 22.74 -34.77
N GLY A 33 0.79 22.99 -33.63
CA GLY A 33 0.15 23.61 -32.46
C GLY A 33 -0.64 22.65 -31.55
N TYR A 34 -0.70 21.34 -31.88
CA TYR A 34 -1.47 20.37 -31.10
C TYR A 34 -0.92 20.17 -29.69
N SER A 35 0.39 19.99 -29.54
CA SER A 35 1.04 19.79 -28.24
C SER A 35 0.79 20.99 -27.32
N GLU A 36 0.88 22.19 -27.87
CA GLU A 36 0.62 23.47 -27.20
C GLU A 36 -0.86 23.59 -26.81
N PHE A 37 -1.79 23.20 -27.68
CA PHE A 37 -3.22 23.19 -27.38
C PHE A 37 -3.61 22.18 -26.30
N ILE A 38 -3.05 20.97 -26.33
CA ILE A 38 -3.27 19.98 -25.26
C ILE A 38 -2.71 20.50 -23.94
N GLN A 39 -1.53 21.10 -23.96
CA GLN A 39 -0.97 21.73 -22.77
C GLN A 39 -1.89 22.87 -22.29
N ALA A 40 -2.30 23.81 -23.14
CA ALA A 40 -3.17 24.92 -22.72
C ALA A 40 -4.55 24.46 -22.23
N ARG A 41 -5.16 23.46 -22.89
CA ARG A 41 -6.50 22.97 -22.59
C ARG A 41 -6.56 22.08 -21.35
N PHE A 42 -5.52 21.26 -21.12
CA PHE A 42 -5.49 20.28 -20.04
C PHE A 42 -4.51 20.61 -18.91
N LYS A 43 -3.61 21.58 -19.12
CA LYS A 43 -2.80 22.27 -18.10
C LYS A 43 -3.02 23.77 -18.24
N PRO A 44 -4.15 24.33 -17.77
CA PRO A 44 -4.28 25.77 -17.71
C PRO A 44 -3.09 26.33 -16.91
N GLU A 45 -2.39 27.34 -17.45
CA GLU A 45 -1.43 28.13 -16.67
C GLU A 45 -2.19 28.75 -15.51
N ARG A 46 -2.12 28.10 -14.35
CA ARG A 46 -2.71 28.63 -13.14
C ARG A 46 -1.68 29.53 -12.50
N ALA A 47 -2.02 30.82 -12.44
CA ALA A 47 -1.19 31.86 -11.90
C ALA A 47 -0.64 31.44 -10.53
N ALA A 48 0.68 31.33 -10.45
CA ALA A 48 1.44 31.36 -9.20
C ALA A 48 1.29 32.78 -8.61
N SER A 49 0.13 33.08 -8.03
CA SER A 49 -0.23 34.43 -7.57
C SER A 49 -0.16 34.60 -6.06
N GLY A 50 0.52 33.70 -5.35
CA GLY A 50 0.64 33.75 -3.90
C GLY A 50 2.08 33.59 -3.44
N ASP A 51 2.40 34.22 -2.31
CA ASP A 51 3.64 33.99 -1.57
C ASP A 51 3.86 32.48 -1.38
N ALA A 52 5.12 32.04 -1.50
CA ALA A 52 5.46 30.63 -1.36
C ALA A 52 5.08 30.13 0.04
N ARG A 53 4.29 29.05 0.08
CA ARG A 53 3.82 28.41 1.31
C ARG A 53 4.46 27.03 1.46
N LEU A 54 4.52 26.50 2.68
CA LEU A 54 5.12 25.19 2.96
C LEU A 54 4.21 24.05 2.47
N CYS A 55 4.73 23.19 1.60
CA CYS A 55 4.12 21.92 1.28
C CYS A 55 4.50 20.89 2.36
N HIS A 56 3.52 20.38 3.11
CA HIS A 56 3.76 19.42 4.20
C HIS A 56 4.22 18.05 3.71
N ALA A 57 3.95 17.69 2.45
CA ALA A 57 4.39 16.41 1.89
C ALA A 57 5.83 16.45 1.38
N SER A 58 6.28 17.56 0.78
CA SER A 58 7.66 17.71 0.29
C SER A 58 8.60 18.36 1.32
N GLY A 59 8.06 19.06 2.32
CA GLY A 59 8.82 19.89 3.26
C GLY A 59 9.39 21.16 2.63
N GLN A 60 9.01 21.48 1.39
CA GLN A 60 9.56 22.62 0.64
C GLN A 60 8.51 23.70 0.42
N ALA A 61 8.95 24.95 0.32
CA ALA A 61 8.08 26.06 -0.01
C ALA A 61 7.77 26.08 -1.52
N HIS A 62 6.50 26.16 -1.89
CA HIS A 62 6.08 26.30 -3.27
C HIS A 62 4.98 27.37 -3.42
N PRO A 63 4.88 28.01 -4.60
CA PRO A 63 3.84 29.02 -4.86
C PRO A 63 2.45 28.40 -5.10
N ASP A 64 2.36 27.10 -5.39
CA ASP A 64 1.16 26.35 -5.77
C ASP A 64 0.63 25.46 -4.63
N VAL A 65 0.85 25.87 -3.37
CA VAL A 65 0.41 25.12 -2.20
C VAL A 65 -1.04 25.42 -1.85
N ARG A 66 -1.82 24.35 -1.68
CA ARG A 66 -3.25 24.41 -1.34
C ARG A 66 -3.67 23.24 -0.45
N GLU A 67 -4.92 23.27 0.01
CA GLU A 67 -5.52 22.14 0.71
C GLU A 67 -5.44 20.84 -0.13
N LEU A 68 -5.22 19.70 0.54
CA LEU A 68 -5.20 18.39 -0.11
C LEU A 68 -6.58 18.09 -0.73
N SER A 69 -6.64 18.15 -2.07
CA SER A 69 -7.84 17.80 -2.82
C SER A 69 -7.73 16.38 -3.35
N ILE A 70 -8.54 15.47 -2.82
CA ILE A 70 -8.56 14.06 -3.23
C ILE A 70 -9.64 13.88 -4.29
N ALA A 71 -9.21 13.58 -5.52
CA ALA A 71 -10.13 13.40 -6.63
C ALA A 71 -10.86 12.04 -6.54
N ASN A 72 -10.18 11.03 -6.01
CA ASN A 72 -10.71 9.67 -5.92
C ASN A 72 -11.22 9.34 -4.51
N ARG A 73 -12.50 8.94 -4.38
CA ARG A 73 -13.06 8.53 -3.09
C ARG A 73 -12.43 7.24 -2.56
N TYR A 74 -11.86 6.42 -3.45
CA TYR A 74 -11.01 5.27 -3.14
C TYR A 74 -9.53 5.70 -3.18
N SER A 75 -9.09 6.38 -2.13
CA SER A 75 -7.70 6.86 -2.00
C SER A 75 -7.25 6.71 -0.55
N LEU A 76 -6.04 6.19 -0.34
CA LEU A 76 -5.37 6.11 0.96
C LEU A 76 -5.34 7.48 1.64
N ASN A 77 -5.15 8.53 0.83
CA ASN A 77 -5.08 9.90 1.30
C ASN A 77 -6.41 10.36 1.95
N SER A 78 -7.52 9.65 1.69
CA SER A 78 -8.82 9.95 2.32
C SER A 78 -8.76 9.88 3.84
N MET A 79 -7.79 9.15 4.40
CA MET A 79 -7.55 9.16 5.85
C MET A 79 -7.20 10.56 6.35
N PHE A 80 -6.41 11.35 5.64
CA PHE A 80 -5.98 12.68 6.10
C PHE A 80 -7.07 13.76 5.97
N VAL A 81 -8.04 13.57 5.08
CA VAL A 81 -9.09 14.58 4.80
C VAL A 81 -10.41 14.25 5.50
N LYS A 82 -10.73 12.96 5.71
CA LYS A 82 -12.05 12.53 6.20
C LYS A 82 -12.09 12.18 7.68
N THR A 83 -10.97 11.84 8.32
CA THR A 83 -11.01 11.56 9.77
C THR A 83 -10.93 12.85 10.54
N THR A 84 -12.12 13.36 10.86
CA THR A 84 -12.35 14.23 12.02
C THR A 84 -11.53 15.52 11.97
N LEU A 85 -12.15 16.60 11.51
CA LEU A 85 -11.98 17.90 12.16
C LEU A 85 -12.17 17.63 13.66
N HIS A 86 -11.09 17.33 14.37
CA HIS A 86 -11.14 17.17 15.80
C HIS A 86 -11.64 18.50 16.29
N TYR A 87 -12.87 18.51 16.79
CA TYR A 87 -13.51 19.66 17.42
C TYR A 87 -12.73 19.94 18.72
N ALA A 88 -11.48 20.36 18.60
CA ALA A 88 -10.81 21.05 19.68
C ALA A 88 -11.69 22.29 19.94
N PRO A 89 -12.01 22.62 21.21
CA PRO A 89 -12.90 23.73 21.54
C PRO A 89 -12.48 25.10 20.96
N LEU A 90 -11.26 25.21 20.43
CA LEU A 90 -10.66 26.38 19.81
C LEU A 90 -10.27 26.18 18.33
N PHE A 91 -10.72 25.09 17.70
CA PHE A 91 -10.42 24.82 16.30
C PHE A 91 -11.19 25.80 15.40
N ASN A 92 -10.47 26.75 14.80
CA ASN A 92 -11.06 27.64 13.82
C ASN A 92 -11.18 26.94 12.47
N LYS A 93 -12.42 26.68 12.03
CA LYS A 93 -12.72 26.03 10.74
C LYS A 93 -12.15 26.79 9.54
N THR A 94 -11.98 28.10 9.64
CA THR A 94 -11.40 28.91 8.56
C THR A 94 -9.89 28.77 8.43
N ASP A 95 -9.23 28.09 9.38
CA ASP A 95 -7.80 27.80 9.36
C ASP A 95 -7.51 26.33 9.01
N PHE A 96 -8.54 25.54 8.64
CA PHE A 96 -8.36 24.12 8.29
C PHE A 96 -7.41 23.95 7.10
N ASP A 97 -7.57 24.82 6.11
CA ASP A 97 -6.70 24.91 4.95
C ASP A 97 -5.26 25.21 5.34
N LYS A 98 -4.94 25.70 6.55
CA LYS A 98 -3.57 25.96 7.04
C LYS A 98 -2.90 24.77 7.73
N ASN A 99 -3.64 23.72 8.10
CA ASN A 99 -3.10 22.62 8.91
C ASN A 99 -2.43 21.52 8.10
N TYR A 100 -2.91 21.26 6.88
CA TYR A 100 -2.28 20.31 5.97
C TYR A 100 -2.45 20.77 4.52
N GLN A 101 -1.40 21.41 4.02
CA GLN A 101 -1.30 21.88 2.65
C GLN A 101 -0.26 21.12 1.85
N VAL A 102 -0.50 20.96 0.56
CA VAL A 102 0.38 20.26 -0.36
C VAL A 102 0.40 20.99 -1.71
N SER A 103 1.57 21.03 -2.35
CA SER A 103 1.74 21.55 -3.71
C SER A 103 1.03 20.67 -4.73
N ASP A 104 0.72 21.20 -5.92
CA ASP A 104 0.02 20.45 -6.96
C ASP A 104 0.82 19.21 -7.40
N ALA A 105 2.15 19.36 -7.49
CA ALA A 105 3.05 18.25 -7.77
C ALA A 105 2.96 17.15 -6.70
N ALA A 106 2.96 17.53 -5.41
CA ALA A 106 2.85 16.58 -4.32
C ALA A 106 1.47 15.89 -4.31
N GLN A 107 0.38 16.60 -4.62
CA GLN A 107 -0.95 15.99 -4.73
C GLN A 107 -0.98 14.88 -5.79
N VAL A 108 -0.38 15.12 -6.96
CA VAL A 108 -0.29 14.11 -8.03
C VAL A 108 0.51 12.89 -7.58
N LEU A 109 1.64 13.09 -6.89
CA LEU A 109 2.47 11.98 -6.40
C LEU A 109 1.75 11.18 -5.31
N LEU A 110 1.05 11.84 -4.38
CA LEU A 110 0.26 11.18 -3.34
C LEU A 110 -0.86 10.32 -3.92
N GLU A 111 -1.57 10.79 -4.94
CA GLU A 111 -2.63 9.99 -5.60
C GLU A 111 -2.05 8.80 -6.38
N ARG A 112 -0.90 8.99 -7.05
CA ARG A 112 -0.20 7.90 -7.74
C ARG A 112 0.32 6.85 -6.77
N GLY A 113 0.94 7.27 -5.66
CA GLY A 113 1.42 6.39 -4.61
C GLY A 113 0.27 5.61 -3.96
N SER A 114 -0.84 6.29 -3.65
CA SER A 114 -2.06 5.65 -3.16
C SER A 114 -2.56 4.58 -4.14
N LYS A 115 -2.67 4.91 -5.43
CA LYS A 115 -3.12 3.97 -6.46
C LYS A 115 -2.18 2.76 -6.56
N LEU A 116 -0.88 2.99 -6.58
CA LEU A 116 0.13 1.93 -6.65
C LEU A 116 -0.02 0.93 -5.48
N LEU A 117 -0.16 1.44 -4.26
CA LEU A 117 -0.33 0.60 -3.08
C LEU A 117 -1.65 -0.17 -3.11
N LEU A 118 -2.77 0.51 -3.42
CA LEU A 118 -4.11 -0.09 -3.48
C LEU A 118 -4.27 -1.14 -4.57
N ASP A 119 -3.54 -1.02 -5.68
CA ASP A 119 -3.63 -1.94 -6.81
C ASP A 119 -2.68 -3.13 -6.64
N SER A 120 -1.47 -2.92 -6.13
CA SER A 120 -0.37 -3.90 -6.23
C SER A 120 0.21 -4.41 -4.92
N TYR A 121 0.03 -3.69 -3.80
CA TYR A 121 0.73 -3.98 -2.54
C TYR A 121 -0.24 -4.22 -1.38
N LYS A 122 -1.08 -5.24 -1.58
CA LYS A 122 -2.06 -5.71 -0.62
C LYS A 122 -1.77 -7.14 -0.21
N VAL A 123 -2.03 -7.43 1.06
CA VAL A 123 -2.07 -8.78 1.60
C VAL A 123 -3.35 -8.98 2.38
N ARG A 124 -3.96 -10.16 2.29
CA ARG A 124 -5.16 -10.50 3.04
C ARG A 124 -4.80 -11.17 4.36
N ILE A 125 -5.02 -10.48 5.48
CA ILE A 125 -4.75 -11.01 6.83
C ILE A 125 -6.08 -11.34 7.48
N ALA A 126 -6.25 -12.63 7.85
CA ALA A 126 -7.46 -13.14 8.50
C ALA A 126 -8.76 -12.73 7.76
N GLY A 127 -8.75 -12.72 6.42
CA GLY A 127 -9.92 -12.38 5.62
C GLY A 127 -10.13 -10.88 5.33
N ILE A 128 -9.26 -10.00 5.81
CA ILE A 128 -9.31 -8.54 5.57
C ILE A 128 -8.11 -8.08 4.73
N ASP A 129 -8.35 -7.22 3.75
CA ASP A 129 -7.29 -6.62 2.94
C ASP A 129 -6.49 -5.59 3.74
N HIS A 130 -5.17 -5.71 3.71
CA HIS A 130 -4.22 -4.80 4.35
C HIS A 130 -3.25 -4.25 3.32
N LEU A 131 -2.98 -2.95 3.36
CA LEU A 131 -1.88 -2.34 2.63
C LEU A 131 -0.58 -2.52 3.41
N LEU A 132 0.51 -2.78 2.68
CA LEU A 132 1.85 -2.84 3.25
C LEU A 132 2.53 -1.49 3.12
N LEU A 133 2.80 -0.85 4.26
CA LEU A 133 3.47 0.44 4.31
C LEU A 133 4.86 0.27 4.96
N PRO A 134 5.95 0.23 4.17
CA PRO A 134 7.30 0.22 4.73
C PRO A 134 7.65 1.60 5.30
N LYS A 135 8.33 1.60 6.44
CA LYS A 135 9.03 2.75 6.99
C LYS A 135 10.52 2.57 6.71
N LEU A 136 11.06 3.48 5.91
CA LEU A 136 12.46 3.52 5.50
C LEU A 136 13.26 4.43 6.44
N LEU A 137 14.57 4.21 6.54
CA LEU A 137 15.46 5.15 7.20
C LEU A 137 15.75 6.31 6.25
N SER A 138 15.86 7.53 6.79
CA SER A 138 15.91 8.77 6.01
C SER A 138 17.18 8.96 5.15
N SER A 139 18.04 7.95 5.06
CA SER A 139 19.33 7.95 4.38
C SER A 139 19.38 7.10 3.11
N ASP A 140 18.27 6.46 2.72
CA ASP A 140 18.34 5.38 1.74
C ASP A 140 18.45 5.89 0.30
N VAL A 141 19.44 5.34 -0.42
CA VAL A 141 19.77 5.66 -1.83
C VAL A 141 18.85 4.92 -2.80
N THR A 142 18.17 3.86 -2.33
CA THR A 142 17.44 2.90 -3.16
C THR A 142 15.93 3.19 -3.17
N PRO A 143 15.28 3.33 -4.35
CA PRO A 143 13.85 3.62 -4.47
C PRO A 143 12.98 2.61 -3.72
N VAL A 144 11.91 3.08 -3.06
CA VAL A 144 11.00 2.21 -2.30
C VAL A 144 10.31 1.17 -3.20
N GLU A 145 10.07 1.54 -4.45
CA GLU A 145 9.38 0.73 -5.45
C GLU A 145 10.12 -0.56 -5.79
N SER A 146 11.46 -0.59 -5.71
CA SER A 146 12.23 -1.82 -5.95
C SER A 146 12.13 -2.80 -4.78
N LYS A 147 11.76 -2.33 -3.59
CA LYS A 147 11.72 -3.10 -2.34
C LYS A 147 10.34 -3.70 -2.06
N LEU A 148 9.29 -2.98 -2.45
CA LEU A 148 7.89 -3.38 -2.23
C LEU A 148 7.53 -4.78 -2.78
N PRO A 149 7.99 -5.22 -3.98
CA PRO A 149 7.69 -6.57 -4.47
C PRO A 149 8.23 -7.68 -3.57
N ARG A 150 9.45 -7.51 -3.03
CA ARG A 150 10.07 -8.47 -2.11
C ARG A 150 9.31 -8.51 -0.79
N LEU A 151 8.96 -7.34 -0.24
CA LEU A 151 8.16 -7.25 0.97
C LEU A 151 6.78 -7.90 0.81
N ASN A 152 6.09 -7.63 -0.31
CA ASN A 152 4.79 -8.23 -0.60
C ASN A 152 4.88 -9.76 -0.69
N ARG A 153 5.91 -10.29 -1.37
CA ARG A 153 6.15 -11.74 -1.45
C ARG A 153 6.37 -12.36 -0.06
N LYS A 154 7.14 -11.71 0.82
CA LYS A 154 7.33 -12.18 2.21
C LYS A 154 5.99 -12.22 2.97
N ALA A 155 5.14 -11.21 2.78
CA ALA A 155 3.81 -11.19 3.38
C ALA A 155 2.87 -12.24 2.80
N ASP A 156 2.93 -12.50 1.49
CA ASP A 156 2.14 -13.55 0.86
C ASP A 156 2.51 -14.93 1.39
N LEU A 157 3.81 -15.18 1.59
CA LEU A 157 4.28 -16.44 2.16
C LEU A 157 3.74 -16.68 3.57
N LEU A 158 3.57 -15.63 4.36
CA LEU A 158 3.09 -15.73 5.73
C LEU A 158 1.56 -15.78 5.83
N PHE A 159 0.84 -14.98 5.03
CA PHE A 159 -0.60 -14.73 5.19
C PHE A 159 -1.48 -15.24 4.07
N GLN A 160 -0.93 -15.72 2.95
CA GLN A 160 -1.72 -16.31 1.86
C GLN A 160 -1.58 -17.84 1.80
N PHE A 161 -2.48 -18.43 1.03
CA PHE A 161 -2.37 -19.83 0.62
C PHE A 161 -1.03 -20.07 -0.09
N GLN A 162 -0.23 -21.03 0.42
CA GLN A 162 1.03 -21.43 -0.17
C GLN A 162 1.02 -22.93 -0.47
N LYS A 163 1.43 -23.31 -1.69
CA LYS A 163 1.74 -24.71 -1.99
C LYS A 163 3.16 -25.02 -1.51
N LYS A 164 3.41 -26.24 -1.03
CA LYS A 164 4.74 -26.66 -0.57
C LYS A 164 5.86 -26.45 -1.62
N LEU A 165 5.56 -26.61 -2.92
CA LEU A 165 6.53 -26.38 -4.01
C LEU A 165 6.93 -24.91 -4.23
N THR A 166 6.10 -23.95 -3.83
CA THR A 166 6.37 -22.51 -4.01
C THR A 166 7.25 -21.91 -2.91
N ALA A 167 7.51 -22.67 -1.84
CA ALA A 167 8.26 -22.23 -0.67
C ALA A 167 9.78 -22.42 -0.79
N ALA A 168 10.34 -22.62 -2.00
CA ALA A 168 11.79 -22.71 -2.18
C ALA A 168 12.47 -21.40 -1.74
N VAL A 169 13.32 -21.53 -0.71
CA VAL A 169 13.75 -20.53 0.26
C VAL A 169 14.91 -19.66 -0.24
N ASP A 170 15.57 -20.02 -1.34
CA ASP A 170 16.85 -19.44 -1.76
C ASP A 170 16.80 -17.95 -2.16
N GLN A 171 15.61 -17.33 -2.21
CA GLN A 171 15.43 -15.90 -2.50
C GLN A 171 14.95 -15.06 -1.30
N LEU A 172 14.84 -15.65 -0.09
CA LEU A 172 14.35 -14.97 1.12
C LEU A 172 15.47 -14.50 2.06
N GLU A 173 16.73 -14.85 1.79
CA GLU A 173 17.85 -14.61 2.72
C GLU A 173 18.31 -13.16 2.76
N GLU A 174 18.06 -12.37 1.72
CA GLU A 174 18.35 -10.94 1.76
C GLU A 174 17.31 -10.22 2.64
N GLU A 175 17.74 -9.85 3.85
CA GLU A 175 17.16 -8.72 4.54
C GLU A 175 17.33 -7.50 3.64
N ASP A 176 16.26 -6.72 3.49
CA ASP A 176 16.35 -5.39 2.87
C ASP A 176 16.77 -4.44 4.00
N PRO A 177 18.06 -4.06 4.10
CA PRO A 177 18.57 -3.33 5.25
C PRO A 177 17.90 -1.95 5.42
N ASP A 178 17.28 -1.48 4.35
CA ASP A 178 16.65 -0.17 4.25
C ASP A 178 15.20 -0.18 4.79
N ILE A 179 14.53 -1.33 4.84
CA ILE A 179 13.19 -1.43 5.44
C ILE A 179 13.34 -1.72 6.94
N TYR A 180 13.05 -0.74 7.77
CA TYR A 180 13.17 -0.87 9.22
C TYR A 180 11.90 -1.42 9.87
N TRP A 181 10.76 -0.80 9.58
CA TRP A 181 9.46 -1.20 10.09
C TRP A 181 8.45 -1.37 8.96
N ILE A 182 7.44 -2.20 9.21
CA ILE A 182 6.32 -2.45 8.31
C ILE A 182 5.04 -2.14 9.08
N THR A 183 4.15 -1.39 8.46
CA THR A 183 2.79 -1.15 8.97
C THR A 183 1.79 -1.86 8.06
N PHE A 184 0.92 -2.68 8.63
CA PHE A 184 -0.20 -3.30 7.92
C PHE A 184 -1.46 -2.50 8.20
N LEU A 185 -1.99 -1.86 7.15
CA LEU A 185 -3.16 -1.00 7.23
C LEU A 185 -4.38 -1.73 6.68
N GLY A 186 -5.18 -2.31 7.57
CA GLY A 186 -6.41 -3.00 7.23
C GLY A 186 -7.52 -2.02 6.85
N PHE A 187 -8.11 -2.22 5.68
CA PHE A 187 -9.13 -1.31 5.15
C PHE A 187 -10.34 -2.04 4.59
N GLU A 188 -11.46 -1.32 4.52
CA GLU A 188 -12.67 -1.70 3.83
C GLU A 188 -12.97 -0.67 2.74
N SER A 189 -13.35 -1.16 1.56
CA SER A 189 -13.72 -0.35 0.40
C SER A 189 -14.69 -1.10 -0.49
N ASP A 190 -15.70 -0.39 -1.00
CA ASP A 190 -16.60 -0.82 -2.07
C ASP A 190 -16.26 -0.14 -3.41
N GLY A 191 -15.11 0.52 -3.50
CA GLY A 191 -14.70 1.37 -4.62
C GLY A 191 -15.21 2.81 -4.55
N ASN A 192 -16.20 3.10 -3.70
CA ASN A 192 -16.77 4.43 -3.49
C ASN A 192 -16.37 5.07 -2.16
N PHE A 193 -15.84 4.30 -1.22
CA PHE A 193 -15.23 4.80 0.01
C PHE A 193 -13.94 4.06 0.34
N PHE A 194 -13.15 4.63 1.24
CA PHE A 194 -11.99 4.00 1.81
C PHE A 194 -12.02 4.24 3.31
N LYS A 195 -12.02 3.17 4.10
CA LYS A 195 -12.13 3.23 5.56
C LYS A 195 -11.09 2.33 6.21
N THR A 196 -10.30 2.89 7.12
CA THR A 196 -9.42 2.11 8.01
C THR A 196 -10.26 1.32 9.01
N ILE A 197 -9.99 0.04 9.13
CA ILE A 197 -10.67 -0.85 10.10
C ILE A 197 -9.69 -1.57 11.03
N ASN A 198 -8.43 -1.72 10.62
CA ASN A 198 -7.38 -2.32 11.44
C ASN A 198 -6.03 -1.69 11.14
N LEU A 199 -5.15 -1.72 12.13
CA LEU A 199 -3.81 -1.17 12.01
C LEU A 199 -2.86 -2.00 12.87
N ILE A 200 -1.84 -2.59 12.25
CA ILE A 200 -0.73 -3.29 12.90
C ILE A 200 0.53 -2.49 12.59
N GLU A 201 0.94 -1.64 13.52
CA GLU A 201 2.07 -0.71 13.33
C GLU A 201 3.38 -1.31 13.82
N ASP A 202 4.48 -0.72 13.33
CA ASP A 202 5.82 -0.91 13.87
C ASP A 202 6.29 -2.36 13.94
N VAL A 203 5.88 -3.17 12.95
CA VAL A 203 6.38 -4.54 12.81
C VAL A 203 7.82 -4.47 12.32
N SER A 204 8.76 -4.88 13.17
CA SER A 204 10.18 -4.99 12.80
C SER A 204 10.36 -5.91 11.60
N GLN A 205 11.05 -5.43 10.56
CA GLN A 205 11.39 -6.22 9.37
C GLN A 205 12.18 -7.48 9.74
N THR A 206 13.11 -7.36 10.69
CA THR A 206 13.90 -8.47 11.21
C THR A 206 13.00 -9.50 11.88
N TYR A 207 12.13 -9.05 12.78
CA TYR A 207 11.20 -9.95 13.47
C TYR A 207 10.22 -10.62 12.50
N PHE A 208 9.70 -9.88 11.54
CA PHE A 208 8.84 -10.40 10.49
C PHE A 208 9.53 -11.50 9.68
N SER A 209 10.79 -11.30 9.31
CA SER A 209 11.60 -12.31 8.61
C SER A 209 11.89 -13.53 9.49
N GLN A 210 12.15 -13.34 10.79
CA GLN A 210 12.31 -14.44 11.75
C GLN A 210 11.04 -15.27 11.91
N LEU A 211 9.87 -14.63 11.98
CA LEU A 211 8.59 -15.31 12.08
C LEU A 211 8.34 -16.19 10.85
N LEU A 212 8.60 -15.67 9.65
CA LEU A 212 8.50 -16.43 8.41
C LEU A 212 9.42 -17.67 8.44
N ARG A 213 10.69 -17.50 8.84
CA ARG A 213 11.64 -18.61 8.99
C ARG A 213 11.19 -19.64 10.03
N ALA A 214 10.60 -19.18 11.13
CA ALA A 214 10.10 -20.07 12.18
C ALA A 214 8.97 -20.99 11.68
N PHE A 215 8.00 -20.44 10.93
CA PHE A 215 6.94 -21.23 10.30
C PHE A 215 7.49 -22.26 9.32
N GLN A 216 8.43 -21.86 8.46
CA GLN A 216 9.07 -22.76 7.50
C GLN A 216 9.84 -23.89 8.20
N ARG A 217 10.62 -23.56 9.24
CA ARG A 217 11.36 -24.54 10.02
C ARG A 217 10.42 -25.53 10.69
N LEU A 218 9.35 -25.06 11.33
CA LEU A 218 8.35 -25.91 11.96
C LEU A 218 7.66 -26.84 10.95
N ASP A 219 7.33 -26.33 9.75
CA ASP A 219 6.74 -27.16 8.68
C ASP A 219 7.66 -28.33 8.31
N GLN A 220 8.96 -28.06 8.18
CA GLN A 220 9.97 -29.07 7.85
C GLN A 220 10.21 -30.06 8.99
N GLU A 221 10.37 -29.57 10.22
CA GLU A 221 10.58 -30.40 11.41
C GLU A 221 9.39 -31.35 11.63
N TRP A 222 8.16 -30.85 11.49
CA TRP A 222 6.95 -31.65 11.64
C TRP A 222 6.71 -32.61 10.47
N ALA A 223 7.10 -32.26 9.25
CA ALA A 223 7.07 -33.19 8.12
C ALA A 223 7.99 -34.41 8.32
N GLN A 224 9.06 -34.25 9.10
CA GLN A 224 10.04 -35.31 9.40
C GLN A 224 9.76 -36.04 10.72
N ALA A 225 8.79 -35.57 11.53
CA ALA A 225 8.48 -36.15 12.82
C ALA A 225 7.71 -37.48 12.67
N PRO A 226 8.24 -38.63 13.14
CA PRO A 226 7.62 -39.94 12.91
C PRO A 226 6.23 -40.10 13.54
N GLU A 227 5.97 -39.39 14.63
CA GLU A 227 4.72 -39.52 15.42
C GLU A 227 3.60 -38.60 14.94
N LEU A 228 3.90 -37.70 13.99
CA LEU A 228 2.94 -36.72 13.51
C LEU A 228 2.64 -37.01 12.03
N PRO A 229 1.39 -37.33 11.65
CA PRO A 229 1.02 -37.51 10.25
C PRO A 229 0.90 -36.16 9.53
N TRP A 230 1.93 -35.31 9.61
CA TRP A 230 1.90 -33.92 9.19
C TRP A 230 1.60 -33.75 7.70
N GLU A 231 2.15 -34.62 6.86
CA GLU A 231 1.84 -34.67 5.42
C GLU A 231 0.37 -34.98 5.14
N GLN A 232 -0.30 -35.78 5.98
CA GLN A 232 -1.73 -36.05 5.84
C GLN A 232 -2.57 -34.86 6.31
N VAL A 233 -2.14 -34.18 7.38
CA VAL A 233 -2.83 -33.01 7.94
C VAL A 233 -2.75 -31.81 7.02
N MET A 234 -1.55 -31.51 6.51
CA MET A 234 -1.31 -30.32 5.68
C MET A 234 -1.55 -30.59 4.19
N GLY A 235 -1.39 -31.83 3.73
CA GLY A 235 -1.47 -32.19 2.33
C GLY A 235 -0.55 -31.30 1.47
N PRO A 236 -1.08 -30.62 0.43
CA PRO A 236 -0.27 -29.77 -0.46
C PRO A 236 0.07 -28.39 0.15
N LEU A 237 -0.44 -28.07 1.34
CA LEU A 237 -0.33 -26.75 1.96
C LEU A 237 0.97 -26.58 2.73
N GLY A 238 1.58 -25.41 2.63
CA GLY A 238 2.65 -25.00 3.55
C GLY A 238 2.08 -24.48 4.88
N PHE A 239 2.81 -24.68 5.96
CA PHE A 239 2.44 -24.17 7.29
C PHE A 239 2.80 -22.70 7.45
N ASN A 240 1.80 -21.87 7.78
CA ASN A 240 1.92 -20.42 7.90
C ASN A 240 0.71 -19.82 8.65
N LEU A 241 0.64 -18.49 8.79
CA LEU A 241 -0.49 -17.84 9.47
C LEU A 241 -1.82 -17.98 8.72
N PHE A 242 -1.80 -18.19 7.40
CA PHE A 242 -3.03 -18.51 6.64
C PHE A 242 -3.63 -19.85 7.07
N THR A 243 -2.81 -20.89 7.20
CA THR A 243 -3.29 -22.20 7.64
C THR A 243 -3.70 -22.20 9.11
N VAL A 244 -2.96 -21.48 9.97
CA VAL A 244 -3.38 -21.23 11.36
C VAL A 244 -4.73 -20.52 11.43
N TYR A 245 -4.97 -19.52 10.58
CA TYR A 245 -6.26 -18.83 10.52
C TYR A 245 -7.43 -19.78 10.26
N GLY A 246 -7.25 -20.74 9.35
CA GLY A 246 -8.26 -21.76 9.06
C GLY A 246 -8.63 -22.64 10.26
N LEU A 247 -7.76 -22.74 11.27
CA LEU A 247 -8.00 -23.50 12.50
C LEU A 247 -8.72 -22.68 13.58
N VAL A 248 -8.71 -21.34 13.47
CA VAL A 248 -9.37 -20.47 14.46
C VAL A 248 -10.87 -20.40 14.16
N PRO A 249 -11.75 -20.85 15.08
CA PRO A 249 -13.18 -20.79 14.85
C PRO A 249 -13.68 -19.34 14.90
N VAL A 250 -13.93 -18.74 13.74
CA VAL A 250 -14.51 -17.39 13.65
C VAL A 250 -16.04 -17.49 13.59
N ARG A 251 -16.73 -17.07 14.66
CA ARG A 251 -18.20 -16.99 14.67
C ARG A 251 -18.65 -15.77 13.86
N LYS A 252 -19.39 -15.98 12.77
CA LYS A 252 -19.86 -14.92 11.86
C LYS A 252 -20.85 -13.93 12.49
N ASP A 253 -21.49 -14.31 13.61
CA ASP A 253 -22.82 -13.75 13.89
C ASP A 253 -22.90 -12.75 15.07
N LYS A 254 -21.83 -12.50 15.84
CA LYS A 254 -21.97 -11.64 17.04
C LYS A 254 -20.85 -10.64 17.33
N GLU A 255 -19.66 -10.74 16.74
CA GLU A 255 -18.59 -9.75 16.97
C GLU A 255 -17.95 -9.29 15.67
N LYS A 256 -17.83 -7.97 15.51
CA LYS A 256 -16.98 -7.34 14.48
C LYS A 256 -15.47 -7.51 14.76
N ARG A 257 -15.11 -8.23 15.83
CA ARG A 257 -13.72 -8.45 16.25
C ARG A 257 -13.23 -9.77 15.69
N ASN A 258 -12.28 -9.67 14.77
CA ASN A 258 -11.59 -10.82 14.21
C ASN A 258 -10.50 -11.29 15.20
N ALA A 259 -10.80 -12.32 16.00
CA ALA A 259 -9.88 -12.82 17.03
C ALA A 259 -8.54 -13.28 16.46
N ALA A 260 -8.53 -13.85 15.24
CA ALA A 260 -7.29 -14.22 14.58
C ALA A 260 -6.46 -13.00 14.16
N LEU A 261 -7.11 -11.94 13.69
CA LEU A 261 -6.42 -10.68 13.38
C LEU A 261 -5.77 -10.07 14.62
N LEU A 262 -6.45 -10.12 15.77
CA LEU A 262 -5.87 -9.69 17.05
C LEU A 262 -4.68 -10.55 17.45
N LEU A 263 -4.80 -11.88 17.35
CA LEU A 263 -3.72 -12.82 17.65
C LEU A 263 -2.50 -12.57 16.74
N PHE A 264 -2.71 -12.37 15.44
CA PHE A 264 -1.64 -12.11 14.50
C PHE A 264 -0.98 -10.75 14.72
N GLY A 265 -1.78 -9.72 15.02
CA GLY A 265 -1.24 -8.41 15.42
C GLY A 265 -0.36 -8.51 16.66
N VAL A 266 -0.80 -9.25 17.68
CA VAL A 266 0.02 -9.53 18.87
C VAL A 266 1.28 -10.29 18.47
N ALA A 267 1.19 -11.37 17.70
CA ALA A 267 2.35 -12.15 17.28
C ALA A 267 3.39 -11.28 16.57
N LEU A 268 2.97 -10.43 15.63
CA LEU A 268 3.85 -9.54 14.85
C LEU A 268 4.53 -8.44 15.68
N VAL A 269 3.86 -7.93 16.72
CA VAL A 269 4.32 -6.78 17.52
C VAL A 269 5.03 -7.21 18.81
N THR A 270 4.55 -8.25 19.49
CA THR A 270 5.08 -8.69 20.80
C THR A 270 6.33 -9.56 20.73
N GLY A 271 6.89 -9.80 19.55
CA GLY A 271 8.25 -10.32 19.38
C GLY A 271 9.32 -9.59 20.21
N GLN A 272 9.07 -8.33 20.58
CA GLN A 272 9.93 -7.54 21.47
C GLN A 272 9.72 -7.78 22.99
N ARG A 273 8.73 -8.57 23.41
CA ARG A 273 8.31 -8.71 24.82
C ARG A 273 8.12 -10.13 25.35
N ILE A 274 8.25 -11.18 24.53
CA ILE A 274 8.07 -12.56 24.99
C ILE A 274 9.41 -13.12 25.50
N THR A 275 9.67 -12.95 26.81
CA THR A 275 10.67 -13.78 27.50
C THR A 275 10.03 -15.14 27.81
N VAL A 276 10.45 -16.18 27.12
CA VAL A 276 10.06 -17.55 27.44
C VAL A 276 10.81 -17.98 28.71
N ARG A 277 10.11 -18.06 29.85
CA ARG A 277 10.61 -18.83 31.01
C ARG A 277 10.20 -20.28 30.82
N ALA A 278 11.18 -21.14 30.56
CA ALA A 278 10.99 -22.58 30.66
C ALA A 278 10.82 -22.94 32.14
N SER A 279 9.63 -23.37 32.54
CA SER A 279 9.41 -24.03 33.83
C SER A 279 9.67 -25.51 33.66
N ALA A 280 10.81 -25.99 34.16
CA ALA A 280 11.05 -27.41 34.36
C ALA A 280 10.12 -27.89 35.48
N VAL A 281 9.21 -28.81 35.16
CA VAL A 281 8.46 -29.56 36.16
C VAL A 281 9.40 -30.69 36.61
N ALA A 282 9.97 -30.54 37.81
CA ALA A 282 10.64 -31.65 38.48
C ALA A 282 9.55 -32.67 38.88
N GLY A 283 9.63 -33.86 38.30
CA GLY A 283 8.82 -35.01 38.71
C GLY A 283 9.15 -35.44 40.14
N HIS A 284 8.12 -35.97 40.80
CA HIS A 284 8.14 -36.54 42.15
C HIS A 284 9.17 -37.64 42.35
#